data_AF-A0A925RCI6-F1
#
_entry.id   AF-A0A925RCI6-F1
#
_cell.length_a   1.000
_cell.length_b   1.000
_cell.length_c   1.000
_cell.angle_alpha   90.00
_cell.angle_beta   90.00
_cell.angle_gamma   90.00
#
_symmetry.space_group_name_H-M   'P 1'
#
loop_
_entity.id
_entity.type
_entity.pdbx_description
1 polymer ?
#
loop_
_entity_poly.entity_id
_entity_poly.type
_entity_poly.pdbx_seq_one_letter_code
_entity_poly.pdbx_strand_id
1 'polypeptide(L)' 'MLTIQGSRLKLCDGLPRRSLLKIGALGFGGLSLPQLLKAESAAGVGSSHKSVIMVFLAGGPPHQDMVDLKPQAPVEYRGE' A
#
# COMPACT_ATOMS: atom_id res chain seq x y z
N MET A 1 7.38 6.37 -14.91
CA MET A 1 8.03 5.03 -14.94
C MET A 1 9.28 5.16 -15.77
N LEU A 2 10.46 4.96 -15.18
CA LEU A 2 11.73 5.23 -15.85
C LEU A 2 12.12 4.03 -16.72
N THR A 3 11.95 4.17 -18.04
CA THR A 3 12.13 3.07 -19.00
C THR A 3 13.52 3.17 -19.63
N ILE A 4 14.50 2.47 -19.06
CA ILE A 4 15.86 2.42 -19.63
C ILE A 4 15.84 1.47 -20.85
N GLN A 5 15.86 2.03 -22.05
CA GLN A 5 15.95 1.28 -23.31
C GLN A 5 17.39 0.80 -23.56
N GLY A 6 17.84 -0.20 -22.80
CA GLY A 6 19.09 -0.92 -23.06
C GLY A 6 18.90 -2.11 -24.01
N SER A 7 19.90 -2.37 -24.85
CA SER A 7 20.06 -3.54 -25.73
C SER A 7 19.79 -4.85 -24.98
N ARG A 8 19.22 -5.85 -25.65
CA ARG A 8 18.99 -7.19 -25.07
C ARG A 8 20.34 -7.90 -24.85
N LEU A 9 20.94 -7.74 -23.67
CA LEU A 9 22.07 -8.53 -23.22
C LEU A 9 21.56 -9.88 -22.69
N LYS A 10 21.96 -10.99 -23.34
CA LYS A 10 21.85 -12.33 -22.75
C LYS A 10 23.07 -12.53 -21.86
N LEU A 11 22.90 -12.33 -20.56
CA LEU A 11 23.89 -12.75 -19.58
C LEU A 11 23.80 -14.28 -19.49
N CYS A 12 24.89 -15.00 -19.79
CA CYS A 12 24.93 -16.47 -19.77
C CYS A 12 24.77 -17.07 -18.36
N ASP A 13 24.64 -16.22 -17.33
CA ASP A 13 24.59 -16.57 -15.92
C ASP A 13 23.14 -16.76 -15.40
N GLY A 14 22.14 -16.74 -16.28
CA GLY A 14 20.73 -16.97 -15.92
C GLY A 14 20.06 -15.83 -15.14
N LEU A 15 20.74 -14.70 -14.91
CA LEU A 15 20.18 -13.56 -14.18
C LEU A 15 19.21 -12.76 -15.06
N PRO A 16 17.90 -12.75 -14.74
CA PRO A 16 16.93 -12.03 -15.56
C PRO A 16 17.07 -10.52 -15.35
N ARG A 17 16.96 -9.74 -16.43
CA ARG A 17 17.00 -8.25 -16.43
C ARG A 17 16.12 -7.62 -15.34
N ARG A 18 14.97 -8.24 -15.04
CA ARG A 18 14.04 -7.78 -13.99
C ARG A 18 14.64 -7.88 -12.57
N SER A 19 15.46 -8.89 -12.29
CA SER A 19 16.14 -9.01 -10.98
C SER A 19 17.19 -7.92 -10.80
N LEU A 20 17.95 -7.59 -11.85
CA LEU A 20 18.89 -6.46 -11.82
C LEU A 20 18.17 -5.13 -11.63
N LEU A 21 17.04 -4.91 -12.29
CA LEU A 21 16.23 -3.70 -12.08
C LEU A 21 15.61 -3.62 -10.69
N LYS A 22 15.16 -4.75 -10.12
CA LYS A 22 14.65 -4.79 -8.73
C LYS A 22 15.75 -4.47 -7.73
N ILE A 23 16.93 -5.07 -7.87
CA ILE A 23 18.08 -4.82 -6.99
C ILE A 23 18.56 -3.37 -7.15
N GLY A 24 18.65 -2.87 -8.39
CA GLY A 24 18.98 -1.47 -8.66
C GLY A 24 17.96 -0.51 -8.08
N ALA A 25 16.66 -0.78 -8.22
CA ALA A 25 15.60 0.04 -7.63
C ALA A 25 15.62 0.01 -6.10
N LEU A 26 15.92 -1.13 -5.48
CA LEU A 26 16.13 -1.25 -4.03
C LEU A 26 17.39 -0.51 -3.58
N GLY A 27 18.45 -0.49 -4.39
CA GLY A 27 19.65 0.29 -4.13
C GLY A 27 19.39 1.80 -4.22
N PHE A 28 18.76 2.26 -5.29
CA PHE A 28 18.42 3.69 -5.46
C PHE A 28 17.38 4.16 -4.44
N GLY A 29 16.30 3.38 -4.22
CA GLY A 29 15.28 3.70 -3.22
C GLY A 29 15.78 3.56 -1.78
N GLY A 30 16.59 2.55 -1.49
CA GLY A 30 17.14 2.31 -0.16
C GLY A 30 18.24 3.30 0.25
N LEU A 31 19.10 3.72 -0.67
CA LEU A 31 20.14 4.72 -0.39
C LEU A 31 19.60 6.15 -0.31
N SER A 32 18.48 6.44 -0.99
CA SER A 32 17.83 7.76 -0.92
C SER A 32 16.89 7.92 0.28
N LEU A 33 16.42 6.81 0.87
CA LEU A 33 15.50 6.85 2.01
C LEU A 33 16.04 7.64 3.23
N PRO A 34 17.30 7.50 3.68
CA PRO A 34 17.82 8.30 4.78
C PRO A 34 17.87 9.81 4.46
N GLN A 35 18.18 10.17 3.21
CA GLN A 35 18.17 11.56 2.78
C GLN A 35 16.75 12.11 2.70
N LEU A 36 15.79 11.30 2.26
CA LEU A 36 14.37 11.64 2.22
C LEU A 36 13.83 11.88 3.64
N LEU A 37 14.09 10.96 4.58
CA LEU A 37 13.67 11.09 5.99
C LEU A 37 14.31 12.31 6.67
N LYS A 38 15.57 12.63 6.33
CA LYS A 38 16.24 13.84 6.82
C LYS A 38 15.65 15.12 6.22
N ALA A 39 15.20 15.08 4.97
CA ALA A 39 14.51 16.19 4.34
C ALA A 39 13.10 16.39 4.91
N GLU A 40 12.37 15.31 5.18
CA GLU A 40 11.06 15.34 5.84
C GLU A 40 11.16 15.94 7.25
N SER A 41 12.18 15.55 8.03
CA SER A 41 12.40 16.11 9.36
C SER A 41 12.80 17.59 9.32
N ALA A 42 13.67 17.99 8.38
CA ALA A 42 14.05 19.39 8.19
C ALA A 42 12.89 20.26 7.68
N ALA A 43 12.00 19.70 6.87
CA ALA A 43 10.79 20.37 6.38
C ALA A 43 9.65 20.39 7.42
N GLY A 44 9.82 19.74 8.57
CA GLY A 44 8.77 19.64 9.60
C GLY A 44 7.55 18.82 9.15
N VAL A 45 7.71 17.96 8.14
CA VAL A 45 6.66 17.03 7.69
C VAL A 45 6.54 15.93 8.73
N GLY A 46 5.69 16.18 9.74
CA GLY A 46 5.39 15.21 10.80
C GLY A 46 4.39 14.15 10.36
N SER A 47 4.11 13.19 11.25
CA SER A 47 3.02 12.23 11.04
C SER A 47 1.70 12.97 10.84
N SER A 48 0.95 12.64 9.79
CA SER A 48 -0.40 13.16 9.62
C SER A 48 -1.26 12.79 10.83
N HIS A 49 -1.89 13.79 11.46
CA HIS A 49 -2.92 13.56 12.48
C HIS A 49 -4.23 12.98 11.90
N LYS A 50 -4.30 12.76 10.58
CA LYS A 50 -5.44 12.15 9.91
C LYS A 50 -5.27 10.62 9.89
N SER A 51 -6.03 9.93 10.74
CA SER A 51 -6.21 8.48 10.69
C SER A 51 -7.41 8.13 9.80
N VAL A 52 -7.22 7.19 8.86
CA VAL A 52 -8.29 6.67 7.99
C VAL A 52 -8.51 5.20 8.32
N ILE A 53 -9.75 4.82 8.67
CA ILE A 53 -10.15 3.43 8.79
C ILE A 53 -10.76 3.02 7.45
N MET A 54 -10.08 2.13 6.72
CA MET A 54 -10.57 1.62 5.45
C MET A 54 -11.42 0.37 5.68
N VAL A 55 -12.74 0.54 5.65
CA VAL A 55 -13.69 -0.58 5.71
C VAL A 55 -14.02 -1.00 4.28
N PHE A 56 -13.46 -2.12 3.84
CA PHE A 56 -13.72 -2.67 2.50
C PHE A 56 -14.78 -3.77 2.59
N LEU A 57 -16.00 -3.46 2.14
CA LEU A 57 -17.12 -4.39 2.10
C LEU A 57 -17.35 -4.84 0.65
N ALA A 58 -16.76 -5.98 0.28
CA ALA A 58 -16.99 -6.60 -1.02
C ALA A 58 -18.45 -7.07 -1.11
N GLY A 59 -19.25 -6.45 -1.98
CA GLY A 59 -20.69 -6.70 -2.08
C GLY A 59 -21.58 -5.71 -1.31
N GLY A 60 -20.97 -4.76 -0.60
CA GLY A 60 -21.67 -3.74 0.16
C GLY A 60 -22.15 -4.24 1.54
N PRO A 61 -22.41 -3.31 2.46
CA PRO A 61 -22.96 -3.59 3.77
C PRO A 61 -24.43 -4.06 3.67
N PRO A 62 -24.86 -5.06 4.47
CA PRO A 62 -26.26 -5.43 4.52
C PRO A 62 -27.08 -4.27 5.12
N HIS A 63 -28.34 -4.14 4.67
CA HIS A 63 -29.23 -3.05 5.09
C HIS A 63 -29.47 -3.02 6.62
N GLN A 64 -29.43 -4.19 7.26
CA GLN A 64 -29.60 -4.37 8.71
C GLN A 64 -28.47 -3.70 9.52
N ASP A 65 -27.27 -3.56 8.94
CA ASP A 65 -26.10 -3.02 9.64
C ASP A 65 -25.90 -1.52 9.39
N MET A 66 -26.67 -0.92 8.46
CA MET A 66 -26.54 0.50 8.10
C MET A 66 -27.71 1.38 8.51
N VAL A 67 -28.96 0.94 8.24
CA VAL A 67 -30.13 1.84 8.23
C VAL A 67 -31.14 1.48 9.30
N ASP A 68 -31.31 0.19 9.59
CA ASP A 68 -32.29 -0.30 10.56
C ASP A 68 -31.65 -1.37 11.45
N LEU A 69 -30.69 -0.90 12.26
CA LEU A 69 -30.24 -1.66 13.41
C LEU A 69 -31.49 -1.93 14.24
N LYS A 70 -31.85 -3.20 14.43
CA LYS A 70 -32.96 -3.61 15.30
C LYS A 70 -32.40 -4.03 16.67
N PRO A 71 -31.86 -3.11 17.50
CA PRO A 71 -31.17 -3.46 18.74
C PRO A 71 -32.13 -3.94 19.84
N GLN A 72 -33.42 -4.07 19.55
CA GLN A 72 -34.42 -4.63 20.47
C GLN A 72 -35.09 -5.88 19.89
N ALA A 73 -34.67 -6.35 18.72
CA ALA A 73 -35.17 -7.60 18.16
C ALA A 73 -34.71 -8.80 19.04
N PRO A 74 -35.57 -9.81 19.22
CA PRO A 74 -35.21 -11.14 19.69
C PRO A 74 -33.94 -11.68 19.02
N VAL A 75 -33.12 -12.37 19.81
CA VAL A 75 -31.81 -12.91 19.41
C VAL A 75 -31.90 -13.78 18.15
N GLU A 76 -33.04 -14.42 17.94
CA GLU A 76 -33.31 -15.33 16.81
C GLU A 76 -33.23 -14.65 15.43
N TYR A 77 -33.46 -13.34 15.32
CA TYR A 77 -33.49 -12.64 14.02
C TYR A 77 -32.84 -11.25 14.02
N ARG A 78 -32.22 -10.86 15.13
CA ARG A 78 -31.64 -9.52 15.33
C ARG A 78 -30.37 -9.25 14.50
N GLY A 79 -29.70 -10.29 14.01
CA GLY A 79 -28.31 -10.17 13.53
C GLY A 79 -27.32 -10.08 14.70
N GLU A 80 -26.04 -10.37 14.46
CA GLU A 80 -24.97 -10.27 15.48
C GLU A 80 -24.51 -8.83 15.72
#